data_AF-A0A7Y1V861-F1
#
_entry.id   AF-A0A7Y1V861-F1
#
_cell.length_a   1.000
_cell.length_b   1.000
_cell.length_c   1.000
_cell.angle_alpha   90.00
_cell.angle_beta   90.00
_cell.angle_gamma   90.00
#
_symmetry.space_group_name_H-M   'P 1'
#
loop_
_entity.id
_entity.type
_entity.pdbx_description
1 polymer ?
#
loop_
_entity_poly.entity_id
_entity_poly.type
_entity_poly.pdbx_seq_one_letter_code
_entity_poly.pdbx_strand_id
1 'polypeptide(L)' 'MVRFLLYANDLEVEGLIASSGTFANIANKSNILSILDLYDHVDEYLQSYDARYPTADQLHEVTWEGRSGNWGKPVEE' A
#
# COMPACT_ATOMS: atom_id res chain seq x y z
N MET A 1 -0.67 -7.60 -1.57
CA MET A 1 -1.59 -6.49 -1.22
C MET A 1 -2.97 -6.97 -0.85
N VAL A 2 -3.80 -7.51 -1.76
CA VAL A 2 -5.20 -7.90 -1.43
C VAL A 2 -5.33 -8.75 -0.15
N ARG A 3 -4.57 -9.85 -0.04
CA ARG A 3 -4.58 -10.70 1.16
C ARG A 3 -4.16 -9.96 2.43
N PHE A 4 -3.22 -9.03 2.33
CA PHE A 4 -2.78 -8.22 3.48
C PHE A 4 -3.93 -7.31 3.94
N LEU A 5 -4.63 -6.65 3.01
CA LEU A 5 -5.77 -5.78 3.33
C LEU A 5 -6.92 -6.55 3.99
N LEU A 6 -7.17 -7.79 3.57
CA LEU A 6 -8.16 -8.68 4.20
C LEU A 6 -7.78 -9.17 5.61
N TYR A 7 -6.59 -8.84 6.10
CA TYR A 7 -6.17 -9.10 7.48
C TYR A 7 -5.76 -7.81 8.21
N ALA A 8 -6.05 -6.64 7.63
CA ALA A 8 -5.60 -5.36 8.19
C ALA A 8 -6.28 -5.02 9.53
N ASN A 9 -7.39 -5.67 9.87
CA ASN A 9 -8.04 -5.55 11.19
C ASN A 9 -7.21 -6.11 12.35
N ASP A 10 -6.26 -7.01 12.07
CA ASP A 10 -5.37 -7.61 13.08
C ASP A 10 -3.96 -7.00 13.06
N LEU A 11 -3.74 -5.95 12.27
CA LEU A 11 -2.45 -5.29 12.10
C LEU A 11 -2.59 -3.78 12.31
N GLU A 12 -1.67 -3.20 13.06
CA GLU A 12 -1.51 -1.74 13.10
C GLU A 12 -0.67 -1.31 11.89
N VAL A 13 -1.33 -0.88 10.82
CA VAL A 13 -0.66 -0.53 9.56
C VAL A 13 -0.08 0.89 9.66
N GLU A 14 1.20 0.99 10.02
CA GLU A 14 1.90 2.27 10.17
C GLU A 14 2.46 2.83 8.84
N GLY A 15 2.55 2.01 7.80
CA GLY A 15 3.15 2.44 6.54
C GLY A 15 3.00 1.44 5.39
N LEU A 16 2.66 1.96 4.22
CA LEU A 16 2.70 1.24 2.94
C LEU A 16 3.70 1.95 2.03
N ILE A 17 4.83 1.29 1.72
CA ILE A 17 5.93 1.93 0.99
C ILE A 17 6.16 1.19 -0.34
N ALA A 18 5.93 1.88 -1.46
CA ALA A 18 6.36 1.38 -2.76
C ALA A 18 7.83 1.80 -3.00
N SER A 19 8.75 0.86 -2.98
CA SER A 19 10.16 1.11 -3.27
C SER A 19 10.65 0.24 -4.43
N SER A 20 11.86 0.54 -4.91
CA SER A 20 12.49 -0.22 -5.98
C SER A 20 13.00 -1.58 -5.51
N GLY A 21 13.14 -2.49 -6.47
CA GLY A 21 13.84 -3.77 -6.30
C GLY A 21 14.69 -4.07 -7.53
N THR A 22 15.48 -5.15 -7.47
CA THR A 22 16.40 -5.54 -8.56
C THR A 22 15.71 -5.67 -9.91
N PHE A 23 14.47 -6.15 -9.95
CA PHE A 23 13.70 -6.38 -11.18
C PHE A 23 12.76 -5.23 -11.55
N ALA A 24 12.57 -4.25 -10.67
CA ALA A 24 11.71 -3.10 -10.87
C ALA A 24 12.36 -1.91 -10.16
N ASN A 25 13.33 -1.28 -10.84
CA ASN A 25 14.24 -0.32 -10.24
C ASN A 25 13.62 1.07 -9.98
N ILE A 26 12.32 1.21 -10.19
CA ILE A 26 11.58 2.46 -10.08
C ILE A 26 10.53 2.26 -8.98
N ALA A 27 10.57 3.13 -7.97
CA ALA A 27 9.50 3.25 -7.00
C ALA A 27 8.29 3.91 -7.68
N ASN A 28 7.13 3.29 -7.55
CA ASN A 28 5.88 3.83 -8.09
C ASN A 28 4.74 3.50 -7.12
N LYS A 29 4.39 4.47 -6.27
CA LYS A 29 3.32 4.28 -5.29
C LYS A 29 1.93 4.21 -5.90
N SER A 30 1.73 4.68 -7.14
CA SER A 30 0.43 4.58 -7.82
C SER A 30 -0.08 3.14 -7.89
N ASN A 31 0.82 2.15 -7.96
CA ASN A 31 0.44 0.74 -7.92
C ASN A 31 -0.23 0.33 -6.59
N ILE A 32 0.19 0.92 -5.46
CA ILE A 32 -0.45 0.71 -4.16
C ILE A 32 -1.75 1.51 -4.09
N LEU A 33 -1.71 2.80 -4.46
CA LEU A 33 -2.87 3.69 -4.43
C LEU A 33 -4.04 3.11 -5.24
N SER A 34 -3.80 2.61 -6.46
CA SER A 34 -4.85 2.00 -7.27
C SER A 34 -5.48 0.74 -6.66
N ILE A 35 -4.76 0.03 -5.78
CA ILE A 35 -5.36 -1.10 -5.03
C ILE A 35 -6.16 -0.58 -3.84
N LEU A 36 -5.72 0.50 -3.18
CA LEU A 36 -6.48 1.14 -2.11
C LEU A 36 -7.79 1.74 -2.63
N ASP A 37 -7.78 2.36 -3.82
CA ASP A 37 -8.99 2.85 -4.49
C ASP A 37 -10.02 1.71 -4.72
N LEU A 38 -9.55 0.49 -4.99
CA LEU A 38 -10.43 -0.68 -5.11
C LEU A 38 -10.88 -1.24 -3.76
N TYR A 39 -10.06 -1.09 -2.72
CA TYR A 39 -10.40 -1.49 -1.35
C TYR A 39 -11.46 -0.58 -0.73
N ASP A 40 -11.48 0.71 -1.08
CA ASP A 40 -12.52 1.68 -0.71
C ASP A 40 -13.94 1.21 -1.06
N HIS A 41 -14.09 0.35 -2.08
CA HIS A 41 -15.40 -0.21 -2.42
C HIS A 41 -15.92 -1.26 -1.41
N VAL A 42 -15.08 -1.76 -0.51
CA VAL A 42 -15.41 -2.87 0.39
C VAL A 42 -15.05 -2.61 1.86
N ASP A 43 -14.30 -1.56 2.17
CA ASP A 43 -13.80 -1.30 3.52
C ASP A 43 -14.93 -1.04 4.53
N GLU A 44 -15.96 -0.28 4.17
CA GLU A 44 -17.16 -0.07 4.99
C GLU A 44 -17.90 -1.39 5.26
N TYR A 45 -17.96 -2.26 4.25
CA TYR A 45 -18.56 -3.59 4.40
C TYR A 45 -17.74 -4.47 5.35
N LEU A 46 -16.41 -4.43 5.26
CA LEU A 46 -15.52 -5.14 6.18
C LEU A 46 -15.64 -4.60 7.61
N GLN A 47 -15.73 -3.27 7.77
CA GLN A 47 -15.95 -2.62 9.07
C GLN A 47 -17.27 -3.04 9.73
N SER A 48 -18.28 -3.41 8.94
CA SER A 48 -19.54 -3.95 9.47
C SER A 48 -19.36 -5.30 10.18
N TYR A 49 -18.33 -6.07 9.84
CA TYR A 49 -17.97 -7.32 10.51
C TYR A 49 -16.97 -7.11 11.66
N ASP A 50 -16.02 -6.19 11.49
CA ASP A 50 -15.03 -5.83 12.52
C ASP A 50 -14.59 -4.36 12.34
N ALA A 51 -14.94 -3.51 13.31
CA ALA A 51 -14.65 -2.08 13.25
C ALA A 51 -13.14 -1.73 13.26
N ARG A 52 -12.27 -2.72 13.47
CA ARG A 52 -10.81 -2.54 13.44
C ARG A 52 -10.22 -2.48 12.03
N TYR A 53 -10.98 -2.84 11.00
CA TYR A 53 -10.51 -2.64 9.62
C TYR A 53 -10.24 -1.16 9.35
N PRO A 54 -9.07 -0.80 8.80
CA PRO A 54 -8.79 0.59 8.41
C PRO A 54 -9.62 0.97 7.19
N THR A 55 -9.98 2.25 7.08
CA THR A 55 -10.56 2.79 5.84
C THR A 55 -9.48 2.93 4.77
N ALA A 56 -9.89 3.01 3.51
CA ALA A 56 -8.97 3.32 2.42
C ALA A 56 -8.25 4.65 2.68
N ASP A 57 -8.97 5.71 3.09
CA ASP A 57 -8.40 7.02 3.42
C ASP A 57 -7.28 6.93 4.46
N GLN A 58 -7.48 6.17 5.54
CA GLN A 58 -6.43 5.96 6.56
C GLN A 58 -5.19 5.30 5.97
N LEU A 59 -5.37 4.32 5.07
CA LEU A 59 -4.27 3.66 4.38
C LEU A 59 -3.57 4.59 3.38
N HIS A 60 -4.31 5.50 2.72
CA HIS A 60 -3.75 6.51 1.84
C HIS A 60 -2.81 7.46 2.58
N GLU A 61 -3.19 7.92 3.78
CA GLU A 61 -2.39 8.83 4.61
C GLU A 61 -1.02 8.25 5.00
N VAL A 62 -0.95 6.92 5.20
CA VAL A 62 0.30 6.21 5.53
C VAL A 62 1.00 5.60 4.31
N THR A 63 0.56 5.94 3.10
CA THR A 63 1.17 5.43 1.85
C THR A 63 2.22 6.38 1.29
N TRP A 64 3.46 5.89 1.19
CA TRP A 64 4.61 6.68 0.75
C TRP A 64 5.30 6.08 -0.47
N GLU A 65 5.90 6.96 -1.27
CA GLU A 65 6.84 6.54 -2.31
C GLU A 65 8.23 6.43 -1.69
N GLY A 66 8.82 5.25 -1.79
CA GLY A 66 10.17 4.97 -1.33
C GLY A 66 11.22 5.37 -2.36
N ARG A 67 12.42 4.80 -2.21
CA ARG A 67 13.54 5.14 -3.07
C ARG A 67 13.50 4.36 -4.39
N SER A 68 13.71 5.09 -5.48
CA SER A 68 14.10 4.58 -6.79
C SER A 68 15.60 4.27 -6.85
N GLY A 69 15.98 3.25 -7.62
CA GLY A 69 17.36 2.80 -7.74
C GLY A 69 17.76 1.78 -6.68
N ASN A 70 18.55 0.79 -7.10
CA ASN A 70 19.09 -0.24 -6.24
C ASN A 70 20.60 -0.03 -6.04
N TRP A 71 21.16 -0.74 -5.08
CA TRP A 71 22.58 -0.65 -4.78
C TRP A 71 23.43 -0.98 -6.03
N GLY A 72 24.19 0.00 -6.50
CA GLY A 72 25.04 -0.12 -7.68
C GLY A 72 24.35 0.07 -9.03
N LYS A 73 23.03 0.29 -9.08
CA LYS A 73 22.31 0.66 -10.32
C LYS A 73 21.33 1.82 -10.08
N PRO A 74 21.73 3.07 -10.40
CA PRO A 74 20.79 4.20 -10.39
C PRO A 74 19.68 3.96 -11.43
N VAL A 75 18.58 4.68 -11.29
CA VAL A 75 17.56 4.71 -12.34
C VAL A 75 18.13 5.46 -13.53
N GLU A 76 18.08 4.85 -14.72
CA GLU A 76 18.34 5.59 -15.96
C GLU A 76 17.18 6.58 -16.15
N GLU A 77 17.49 7.88 -16.11
CA GLU A 77 16.55 8.96 -16.45
C GLU A 77 16.12 8.90 -17.93
#